data_AF-A0A1W9RSR9-F1
#
_entry.id   AF-A0A1W9RSR9-F1
#
_cell.length_a   1.000
_cell.length_b   1.000
_cell.length_c   1.000
_cell.angle_alpha   90.00
_cell.angle_beta   90.00
_cell.angle_gamma   90.00
#
_symmetry.space_group_name_H-M   'P 1'
#
loop_
_entity.id
_entity.type
_entity.pdbx_description
1 polymer ?
#
loop_
_entity_poly.entity_id
_entity_poly.type
_entity_poly.pdbx_seq_one_letter_code
_entity_poly.pdbx_strand_id
1 'polypeptide(L)'
;MVKLRKKRVFYWLTVVSTLSFSLVFTCFSQGNYTESLVITTYYPSPSGVYKEIRAKRMAIGDDWYQVSNYSWGTTFPADTDLVVQGNTFLGTNETTGGNRPRLAVNGTIHIGKQAMSGNYSFIAGEDGENSLAGGIFNVSDTNWLAGRRYSGYFLNGIRTDGDILIERGRLGVGDVHPDGIFEVNPDYSEDSGDEFVVTTTGSVGIKTFPTATLDVNGTIRVRVGGAMNITGILGDVAEYVAISNSSSVKKADVVVIDSQNAGHFTLSNKPYDPLVGGVISNENQAALVIGVPSKNKKPLALAGQVKCKVTTENGPINIGDMLTTSSLPGYAMRATFLDINKAKSFEELKNILAENIRRRMAIFAKALEPLAKGEGEISVLITSP
;
A
#
# COMPACT_ATOMS: atom_id res chain seq x y z
N MET A 1 22.45 26.32 -118.62
CA MET A 1 23.33 26.50 -119.80
C MET A 1 24.75 26.07 -119.40
N VAL A 2 25.39 25.10 -120.08
CA VAL A 2 26.20 25.26 -121.31
C VAL A 2 27.54 25.97 -121.02
N LYS A 3 28.75 25.43 -121.29
CA LYS A 3 29.18 24.10 -121.82
C LYS A 3 30.71 23.92 -121.61
N LEU A 4 31.18 22.69 -121.30
CA LEU A 4 32.46 22.07 -121.77
C LEU A 4 33.83 22.67 -121.32
N ARG A 5 35.00 21.99 -121.44
CA ARG A 5 35.42 20.57 -121.23
C ARG A 5 36.97 20.41 -121.41
N LYS A 6 37.65 19.57 -120.58
CA LYS A 6 38.94 18.82 -120.82
C LYS A 6 40.21 19.61 -121.26
N LYS A 7 41.34 19.58 -120.52
CA LYS A 7 42.34 18.49 -120.25
C LYS A 7 43.44 18.28 -121.33
N ARG A 8 44.71 18.52 -120.94
CA ARG A 8 46.02 17.87 -121.26
C ARG A 8 47.05 18.52 -120.28
N VAL A 9 47.90 17.89 -119.47
CA VAL A 9 48.48 16.52 -119.30
C VAL A 9 49.63 16.15 -120.24
N PHE A 10 50.87 16.25 -119.71
CA PHE A 10 52.11 15.41 -119.84
C PHE A 10 53.30 16.27 -119.31
N TYR A 11 54.17 15.98 -118.32
CA TYR A 11 54.66 14.82 -117.52
C TYR A 11 56.04 14.26 -117.93
N TRP A 12 57.08 14.60 -117.13
CA TRP A 12 58.41 13.95 -116.90
C TRP A 12 58.84 14.39 -115.45
N LEU A 13 59.23 13.54 -114.48
CA LEU A 13 60.44 12.69 -114.31
C LEU A 13 61.74 13.50 -114.08
N THR A 14 62.65 13.26 -113.09
CA THR A 14 62.72 12.22 -112.00
C THR A 14 63.81 12.54 -110.94
N VAL A 15 63.61 12.19 -109.64
CA VAL A 15 64.63 11.70 -108.62
C VAL A 15 65.79 12.66 -108.21
N VAL A 16 66.47 12.71 -107.03
CA VAL A 16 66.81 11.87 -105.83
C VAL A 16 66.64 12.75 -104.54
N SER A 17 66.45 12.38 -103.25
CA SER A 17 66.26 11.14 -102.44
C SER A 17 67.37 10.73 -101.41
N THR A 18 67.43 11.36 -100.22
CA THR A 18 68.22 10.95 -99.01
C THR A 18 67.46 11.25 -97.69
N LEU A 19 67.66 10.60 -96.54
CA LEU A 19 67.91 9.18 -96.18
C LEU A 19 67.45 8.96 -94.70
N SER A 20 67.33 7.72 -94.19
CA SER A 20 66.64 7.40 -92.90
C SER A 20 67.37 6.34 -92.01
N PHE A 21 66.74 5.96 -90.87
CA PHE A 21 67.06 4.90 -89.85
C PHE A 21 67.85 5.33 -88.57
N SER A 22 67.68 4.75 -87.36
CA SER A 22 66.60 3.94 -86.69
C SER A 22 66.92 3.61 -85.19
N LEU A 23 66.02 2.89 -84.48
CA LEU A 23 66.10 2.27 -83.10
C LEU A 23 65.72 3.12 -81.84
N VAL A 24 65.36 2.58 -80.64
CA VAL A 24 64.41 1.49 -80.22
C VAL A 24 64.25 1.37 -78.66
N PHE A 25 63.01 1.22 -78.12
CA PHE A 25 62.58 0.79 -76.74
C PHE A 25 63.08 1.65 -75.51
N THR A 26 62.55 1.66 -74.26
CA THR A 26 61.56 0.82 -73.51
C THR A 26 60.89 1.56 -72.30
N CYS A 27 59.57 1.32 -72.08
CA CYS A 27 58.78 1.17 -70.81
C CYS A 27 58.68 2.23 -69.64
N PHE A 28 57.56 2.09 -68.88
CA PHE A 28 57.12 2.73 -67.60
C PHE A 28 56.74 4.23 -67.63
N SER A 29 55.77 4.76 -66.86
CA SER A 29 54.82 4.18 -65.87
C SER A 29 53.44 4.88 -65.93
N GLN A 30 52.40 4.34 -65.27
CA GLN A 30 51.06 4.93 -65.20
C GLN A 30 51.00 6.18 -64.31
N GLY A 31 50.27 7.21 -64.74
CA GLY A 31 49.80 8.31 -63.89
C GLY A 31 48.31 8.14 -63.57
N ASN A 32 47.95 8.17 -62.29
CA ASN A 32 46.54 8.09 -61.85
C ASN A 32 45.87 9.46 -62.02
N TYR A 33 45.03 9.61 -63.06
CA TYR A 33 44.19 10.79 -63.25
C TYR A 33 42.80 10.55 -62.67
N THR A 34 42.40 11.35 -61.68
CA THR A 34 41.07 11.33 -61.09
C THR A 34 40.07 12.11 -61.96
N GLU A 35 39.27 11.40 -62.74
CA GLU A 35 38.14 12.00 -63.46
C GLU A 35 36.95 12.24 -62.51
N SER A 36 36.91 13.43 -61.91
CA SER A 36 35.79 13.89 -61.09
C SER A 36 34.59 14.27 -61.95
N LEU A 37 33.77 13.28 -62.35
CA LEU A 37 32.50 13.52 -63.04
C LEU A 37 31.45 14.14 -62.10
N VAL A 38 31.48 15.46 -61.97
CA VAL A 38 30.44 16.21 -61.24
C VAL A 38 29.19 16.32 -62.12
N ILE A 39 28.22 15.42 -61.91
CA ILE A 39 26.92 15.47 -62.59
C ILE A 39 26.04 16.57 -61.94
N THR A 40 26.31 17.82 -62.27
CA THR A 40 25.41 18.94 -61.94
C THR A 40 24.20 18.90 -62.87
N THR A 41 23.13 18.19 -62.48
CA THR A 41 21.84 18.24 -63.19
C THR A 41 21.16 19.60 -63.00
N TYR A 42 21.59 20.59 -63.79
CA TYR A 42 20.96 21.90 -63.85
C TYR A 42 19.61 21.77 -64.59
N TYR A 43 18.55 21.44 -63.85
CA TYR A 43 17.19 21.26 -64.36
C TYR A 43 16.27 22.42 -63.93
N PRO A 44 16.36 23.59 -64.58
CA PRO A 44 15.49 24.72 -64.26
C PRO A 44 14.07 24.44 -64.77
N SER A 45 13.16 24.09 -63.87
CA SER A 45 11.72 24.25 -64.09
C SER A 45 11.37 25.73 -63.85
N PRO A 46 10.93 26.51 -64.85
CA PRO A 46 10.75 27.96 -64.68
C PRO A 46 9.63 28.36 -63.70
N SER A 47 8.75 27.43 -63.31
CA SER A 47 7.62 27.71 -62.42
C SER A 47 7.04 26.42 -61.81
N GLY A 48 7.78 25.77 -60.91
CA GLY A 48 7.26 24.61 -60.16
C GLY A 48 8.01 24.33 -58.86
N VAL A 49 7.32 24.48 -57.72
CA VAL A 49 7.79 24.00 -56.42
C VAL A 49 7.31 22.55 -56.23
N TYR A 50 8.23 21.62 -56.03
CA TYR A 50 7.88 20.23 -55.74
C TYR A 50 7.31 20.13 -54.32
N LYS A 51 6.09 19.58 -54.20
CA LYS A 51 5.38 19.43 -52.91
C LYS A 51 5.96 18.31 -52.03
N GLU A 52 6.60 17.32 -52.64
CA GLU A 52 7.14 16.12 -51.98
C GLU A 52 8.25 15.49 -52.85
N ILE A 53 9.12 14.70 -52.23
CA ILE A 53 10.05 13.79 -52.91
C ILE A 53 9.59 12.36 -52.58
N ARG A 54 9.41 11.52 -53.60
CA ARG A 54 9.08 10.10 -53.43
C ARG A 54 10.24 9.23 -53.92
N ALA A 55 10.79 8.40 -53.04
CA ALA A 55 11.81 7.41 -53.36
C ALA A 55 11.35 6.01 -52.90
N LYS A 56 11.76 4.95 -53.61
CA LYS A 56 11.44 3.57 -53.21
C LYS A 56 12.29 3.05 -52.06
N ARG A 57 13.49 3.61 -51.90
CA ARG A 57 14.40 3.47 -50.76
C ARG A 57 15.17 4.77 -50.64
N MET A 58 15.45 5.20 -49.42
CA MET A 58 16.25 6.39 -49.14
C MET A 58 17.32 6.02 -48.09
N ALA A 59 18.51 6.58 -48.23
CA ALA A 59 19.59 6.48 -47.26
C ALA A 59 20.17 7.88 -47.05
N ILE A 60 20.37 8.26 -45.80
CA ILE A 60 20.90 9.56 -45.38
C ILE A 60 21.86 9.27 -44.23
N GLY A 61 23.05 9.86 -44.26
CA GLY A 61 24.10 9.65 -43.27
C GLY A 61 25.42 10.25 -43.74
N ASP A 62 26.35 10.42 -42.81
CA ASP A 62 27.58 11.18 -43.03
C ASP A 62 28.74 10.29 -43.54
N ASP A 63 29.69 10.93 -44.21
CA ASP A 63 31.08 10.51 -44.51
C ASP A 63 31.41 9.42 -45.55
N TRP A 64 31.83 9.94 -46.72
CA TRP A 64 33.14 9.70 -47.35
C TRP A 64 33.52 8.29 -47.89
N TYR A 65 33.15 8.07 -49.16
CA TYR A 65 34.00 7.54 -50.24
C TYR A 65 35.05 6.44 -49.89
N GLN A 66 34.64 5.31 -49.31
CA GLN A 66 35.34 4.04 -49.50
C GLN A 66 34.36 2.89 -49.77
N VAL A 67 34.33 2.44 -51.03
CA VAL A 67 33.43 1.38 -51.53
C VAL A 67 33.74 0.02 -50.87
N SER A 68 34.91 -0.15 -50.27
CA SER A 68 35.36 -1.39 -49.59
C SER A 68 34.77 -1.60 -48.19
N ASN A 69 34.24 -0.57 -47.53
CA ASN A 69 33.66 -0.69 -46.18
C ASN A 69 32.14 -0.98 -46.20
N TYR A 70 31.59 -1.33 -47.37
CA TYR A 70 30.19 -1.66 -47.55
C TYR A 70 29.80 -2.98 -46.85
N SER A 71 29.16 -2.87 -45.69
CA SER A 71 28.60 -3.99 -44.92
C SER A 71 27.28 -4.54 -45.51
N TRP A 72 27.26 -4.84 -46.82
CA TRP A 72 26.18 -5.60 -47.48
C TRP A 72 26.21 -7.11 -47.10
N GLY A 73 26.85 -7.45 -45.99
CA GLY A 73 26.92 -8.80 -45.42
C GLY A 73 25.67 -9.23 -44.63
N THR A 74 24.71 -8.33 -44.42
CA THR A 74 23.38 -8.66 -43.89
C THR A 74 22.31 -8.40 -44.95
N THR A 75 21.68 -9.47 -45.44
CA THR A 75 20.61 -9.38 -46.44
C THR A 75 19.34 -8.78 -45.81
N PHE A 76 19.01 -7.54 -46.16
CA PHE A 76 17.75 -6.92 -45.75
C PHE A 76 16.58 -7.50 -46.56
N PRO A 77 15.39 -7.73 -45.96
CA PRO A 77 14.19 -8.13 -46.70
C PRO A 77 13.87 -7.18 -47.85
N ALA A 78 13.28 -7.71 -48.92
CA ALA A 78 12.92 -6.93 -50.11
C ALA A 78 11.99 -5.75 -49.78
N ASP A 79 11.17 -5.93 -48.75
CA ASP A 79 10.10 -5.04 -48.29
C ASP A 79 10.60 -3.93 -47.34
N THR A 80 11.92 -3.74 -47.24
CA THR A 80 12.53 -2.70 -46.39
C THR A 80 12.50 -1.33 -47.09
N ASP A 81 11.57 -0.46 -46.68
CA ASP A 81 11.37 0.88 -47.26
C ASP A 81 12.47 1.90 -46.87
N LEU A 82 12.92 1.89 -45.61
CA LEU A 82 13.89 2.85 -45.07
C LEU A 82 14.88 2.17 -44.13
N VAL A 83 16.17 2.36 -44.38
CA VAL A 83 17.27 2.00 -43.47
C VAL A 83 18.12 3.24 -43.24
N VAL A 84 18.19 3.71 -42.00
CA VAL A 84 19.11 4.78 -41.60
C VAL A 84 20.16 4.20 -40.65
N GLN A 85 21.43 4.36 -41.00
CA GLN A 85 22.57 4.00 -40.15
C GLN A 85 23.27 5.28 -39.71
N GLY A 86 23.05 5.69 -38.46
CA GLY A 86 23.58 6.95 -37.92
C GLY A 86 22.67 7.56 -36.86
N ASN A 87 22.62 8.89 -36.82
CA ASN A 87 21.61 9.68 -36.14
C ASN A 87 20.72 10.36 -37.19
N THR A 88 19.42 10.48 -36.94
CA THR A 88 18.46 11.08 -37.88
C THR A 88 17.93 12.40 -37.32
N PHE A 89 18.21 13.50 -38.00
CA PHE A 89 17.71 14.82 -37.63
C PHE A 89 16.53 15.19 -38.52
N LEU A 90 15.36 15.49 -37.94
CA LEU A 90 14.15 15.81 -38.71
C LEU A 90 13.44 17.06 -38.15
N GLY A 91 14.17 18.19 -38.18
CA GLY A 91 13.72 19.50 -37.74
C GLY A 91 14.78 20.21 -36.89
N THR A 92 15.30 21.32 -37.42
CA THR A 92 16.37 22.20 -36.89
C THR A 92 17.74 21.54 -36.61
N ASN A 93 18.80 22.36 -36.69
CA ASN A 93 20.21 21.95 -36.53
C ASN A 93 20.84 22.51 -35.25
N GLU A 94 20.04 23.04 -34.31
CA GLU A 94 20.55 23.77 -33.15
C GLU A 94 20.92 22.80 -32.01
N THR A 95 22.19 22.38 -32.01
CA THR A 95 22.76 21.55 -30.95
C THR A 95 23.46 22.41 -29.89
N THR A 96 22.86 22.55 -28.72
CA THR A 96 23.49 23.15 -27.52
C THR A 96 23.63 22.12 -26.41
N GLY A 97 24.81 21.49 -26.30
CA GLY A 97 25.20 20.77 -25.08
C GLY A 97 25.32 19.24 -25.15
N GLY A 98 26.29 18.72 -25.91
CA GLY A 98 26.91 17.39 -25.66
C GLY A 98 26.10 16.14 -26.01
N ASN A 99 24.82 16.05 -25.66
CA ASN A 99 23.96 14.90 -25.95
C ASN A 99 23.29 15.05 -27.32
N ARG A 100 23.47 14.07 -28.21
CA ARG A 100 22.79 14.02 -29.52
C ARG A 100 21.68 12.97 -29.48
N PRO A 101 20.38 13.34 -29.40
CA PRO A 101 19.31 12.38 -29.57
C PRO A 101 19.40 11.72 -30.96
N ARG A 102 19.25 10.40 -31.01
CA ARG A 102 19.43 9.63 -32.26
C ARG A 102 18.29 9.82 -33.27
N LEU A 103 17.17 10.36 -32.79
CA LEU A 103 16.04 10.84 -33.58
C LEU A 103 15.47 12.07 -32.87
N ALA A 104 15.44 13.22 -33.55
CA ALA A 104 14.73 14.42 -33.11
C ALA A 104 13.57 14.71 -34.07
N VAL A 105 12.37 14.92 -33.53
CA VAL A 105 11.13 15.19 -34.28
C VAL A 105 10.40 16.34 -33.62
N ASN A 106 10.28 17.48 -34.32
CA ASN A 106 9.45 18.60 -33.88
C ASN A 106 7.99 18.36 -34.30
N GLY A 107 7.29 17.46 -33.59
CA GLY A 107 5.93 17.04 -33.88
C GLY A 107 5.55 15.68 -33.27
N THR A 108 4.32 15.22 -33.51
CA THR A 108 3.80 13.98 -32.92
C THR A 108 4.33 12.72 -33.62
N ILE A 109 4.99 11.84 -32.87
CA ILE A 109 5.37 10.50 -33.35
C ILE A 109 4.20 9.52 -33.17
N HIS A 110 3.59 9.08 -34.26
CA HIS A 110 2.61 7.97 -34.23
C HIS A 110 3.31 6.62 -34.43
N ILE A 111 3.33 5.78 -33.38
CA ILE A 111 3.83 4.40 -33.45
C ILE A 111 2.63 3.47 -33.71
N GLY A 112 2.61 2.82 -34.89
CA GLY A 112 1.54 1.90 -35.26
C GLY A 112 1.57 0.58 -34.49
N LYS A 113 0.41 0.04 -34.12
CA LYS A 113 0.25 -1.24 -33.39
C LYS A 113 0.57 -2.45 -34.29
N GLN A 114 1.85 -2.71 -34.52
CA GLN A 114 2.33 -4.07 -34.79
C GLN A 114 2.73 -4.74 -33.47
N ALA A 115 2.64 -6.07 -33.40
CA ALA A 115 2.90 -6.82 -32.17
C ALA A 115 4.43 -6.95 -31.91
N MET A 116 5.02 -5.94 -31.27
CA MET A 116 6.46 -5.89 -31.02
C MET A 116 6.83 -6.72 -29.78
N SER A 117 7.47 -7.87 -29.99
CA SER A 117 8.07 -8.66 -28.90
C SER A 117 9.46 -8.12 -28.58
N GLY A 118 9.60 -7.39 -27.48
CA GLY A 118 10.88 -6.83 -27.03
C GLY A 118 10.74 -5.86 -25.85
N ASN A 119 11.84 -5.64 -25.13
CA ASN A 119 11.90 -4.62 -24.07
C ASN A 119 12.20 -3.26 -24.72
N TYR A 120 11.22 -2.36 -24.71
CA TYR A 120 11.38 -0.98 -25.19
C TYR A 120 11.42 -0.03 -23.99
N SER A 121 12.53 0.69 -23.82
CA SER A 121 12.69 1.73 -22.80
C SER A 121 12.64 3.11 -23.46
N PHE A 122 11.57 3.87 -23.22
CA PHE A 122 11.52 5.29 -23.59
C PHE A 122 12.15 6.12 -22.46
N ILE A 123 13.19 6.88 -22.77
CA ILE A 123 13.85 7.80 -21.83
C ILE A 123 13.75 9.20 -22.45
N ALA A 124 12.87 10.03 -21.91
CA ALA A 124 12.94 11.47 -22.12
C ALA A 124 14.01 12.03 -21.18
N GLY A 125 15.09 12.57 -21.75
CA GLY A 125 15.97 13.51 -21.09
C GLY A 125 15.68 14.90 -21.66
N GLU A 126 15.70 15.92 -20.81
CA GLU A 126 15.55 17.32 -21.21
C GLU A 126 16.79 18.11 -20.77
N ASP A 127 17.21 19.06 -21.61
CA ASP A 127 18.50 19.75 -21.49
C ASP A 127 18.39 20.99 -20.58
N GLY A 128 18.18 20.80 -19.27
CA GLY A 128 18.09 21.92 -18.34
C GLY A 128 17.82 21.57 -16.87
N GLU A 129 18.25 22.46 -15.99
CA GLU A 129 18.31 22.33 -14.53
C GLU A 129 17.02 21.84 -13.83
N ASN A 130 17.14 20.75 -13.07
CA ASN A 130 16.42 20.50 -11.81
C ASN A 130 14.88 20.65 -11.82
N SER A 131 14.19 19.90 -12.67
CA SER A 131 12.76 19.58 -12.46
C SER A 131 12.42 18.17 -12.96
N LEU A 132 11.84 17.35 -12.08
CA LEU A 132 11.48 15.96 -12.37
C LEU A 132 10.16 15.88 -13.17
N ALA A 133 10.23 16.16 -14.47
CA ALA A 133 9.09 16.04 -15.37
C ALA A 133 8.72 14.56 -15.61
N GLY A 134 7.56 14.14 -15.10
CA GLY A 134 7.09 12.75 -15.18
C GLY A 134 6.75 12.30 -16.60
N GLY A 135 7.62 11.48 -17.20
CA GLY A 135 7.35 10.83 -18.49
C GLY A 135 6.28 9.74 -18.37
N ILE A 136 5.01 10.10 -18.62
CA ILE A 136 3.89 9.14 -18.59
C ILE A 136 4.04 8.10 -19.71
N PHE A 137 4.27 6.84 -19.33
CA PHE A 137 4.19 5.69 -20.23
C PHE A 137 2.92 4.88 -19.93
N ASN A 138 1.95 4.93 -20.85
CA ASN A 138 0.70 4.17 -20.77
C ASN A 138 0.54 3.32 -22.03
N VAL A 139 0.70 1.99 -21.91
CA VAL A 139 0.59 1.05 -23.04
C VAL A 139 -0.05 -0.27 -22.62
N SER A 140 -1.12 -0.63 -23.35
CA SER A 140 -1.76 -1.95 -23.47
C SER A 140 -2.72 -2.42 -22.37
N ASP A 141 -3.69 -3.22 -22.83
CA ASP A 141 -4.90 -3.64 -22.11
C ASP A 141 -4.68 -4.73 -21.04
N THR A 142 -3.43 -5.15 -20.79
CA THR A 142 -3.10 -6.25 -19.88
C THR A 142 -1.81 -6.03 -19.08
N ASN A 143 -1.97 -5.41 -17.91
CA ASN A 143 -1.22 -5.64 -16.67
C ASN A 143 0.32 -5.52 -16.60
N TRP A 144 0.73 -4.70 -15.61
CA TRP A 144 1.94 -4.79 -14.79
C TRP A 144 3.27 -4.29 -15.39
N LEU A 145 3.65 -3.06 -15.02
CA LEU A 145 5.07 -2.68 -14.86
C LEU A 145 5.77 -3.63 -13.87
N ALA A 146 7.09 -3.76 -14.00
CA ALA A 146 7.91 -4.46 -13.00
C ALA A 146 9.31 -3.81 -12.88
N GLY A 147 9.36 -2.64 -12.24
CA GLY A 147 10.63 -1.97 -11.94
C GLY A 147 11.49 -2.83 -11.01
N ARG A 148 12.67 -3.26 -11.48
CA ARG A 148 13.48 -4.24 -10.75
C ARG A 148 14.33 -3.60 -9.65
N ARG A 149 14.10 -4.08 -8.42
CA ARG A 149 14.87 -3.91 -7.16
C ARG A 149 14.61 -2.69 -6.28
N TYR A 150 14.25 -1.52 -6.81
CA TYR A 150 13.71 -0.40 -6.03
C TYR A 150 12.82 0.44 -6.93
N SER A 151 11.52 0.14 -6.96
CA SER A 151 10.56 0.84 -7.83
C SER A 151 9.14 0.65 -7.29
N GLY A 152 8.57 1.72 -6.75
CA GLY A 152 7.13 1.74 -6.47
C GLY A 152 6.30 1.99 -7.72
N TYR A 153 5.00 1.74 -7.63
CA TYR A 153 4.06 2.20 -8.66
C TYR A 153 3.71 3.66 -8.43
N PHE A 154 3.91 4.48 -9.46
CA PHE A 154 3.34 5.81 -9.58
C PHE A 154 2.34 5.81 -10.74
N LEU A 155 1.06 5.69 -10.42
CA LEU A 155 0.00 6.15 -11.33
C LEU A 155 0.05 7.69 -11.26
N ASN A 156 0.25 8.36 -12.40
CA ASN A 156 0.74 9.73 -12.43
C ASN A 156 -0.27 10.77 -11.90
N GLY A 157 -0.05 11.22 -10.67
CA GLY A 157 -0.24 12.62 -10.27
C GLY A 157 1.12 13.33 -10.28
N ILE A 158 1.21 14.52 -10.90
CA ILE A 158 2.47 15.29 -10.93
C ILE A 158 2.55 16.16 -9.68
N ARG A 159 3.28 15.69 -8.66
CA ARG A 159 3.76 16.46 -7.50
C ARG A 159 4.74 15.63 -6.65
N THR A 160 5.32 16.29 -5.66
CA THR A 160 6.02 15.70 -4.49
C THR A 160 5.06 15.07 -3.48
N ASP A 161 3.76 15.08 -3.78
CA ASP A 161 2.66 14.96 -2.83
C ASP A 161 1.91 13.67 -3.21
N GLY A 162 1.98 12.64 -2.36
CA GLY A 162 1.80 11.25 -2.78
C GLY A 162 0.37 10.74 -2.89
N ASP A 163 -0.33 11.01 -4.01
CA ASP A 163 -1.69 10.51 -4.27
C ASP A 163 -1.86 9.00 -3.95
N ILE A 164 -1.05 8.13 -4.57
CA ILE A 164 -0.99 6.69 -4.32
C ILE A 164 0.44 6.17 -4.53
N LEU A 165 0.97 5.43 -3.54
CA LEU A 165 2.25 4.72 -3.62
C LEU A 165 2.06 3.22 -3.37
N ILE A 166 2.77 2.37 -4.11
CA ILE A 166 2.99 0.96 -3.73
C ILE A 166 4.47 0.72 -3.48
N GLU A 167 4.91 0.56 -2.22
CA GLU A 167 6.30 0.22 -1.86
C GLU A 167 6.35 -1.14 -1.16
N ARG A 168 7.27 -2.02 -1.58
CA ARG A 168 7.54 -3.33 -0.92
C ARG A 168 6.33 -4.28 -0.72
N GLY A 169 5.20 -4.03 -1.39
CA GLY A 169 3.95 -4.79 -1.24
C GLY A 169 2.93 -4.14 -0.29
N ARG A 170 3.23 -2.95 0.23
CA ARG A 170 2.33 -2.04 0.95
C ARG A 170 1.72 -1.02 -0.04
N LEU A 171 0.54 -0.48 0.28
CA LEU A 171 -0.19 0.53 -0.50
C LEU A 171 -0.50 1.74 0.39
N GLY A 172 0.16 2.87 0.14
CA GLY A 172 -0.10 4.16 0.80
C GLY A 172 -0.95 5.08 -0.07
N VAL A 173 -1.80 5.89 0.55
CA VAL A 173 -2.64 6.92 -0.09
C VAL A 173 -2.49 8.21 0.71
N GLY A 174 -1.92 9.25 0.10
CA GLY A 174 -1.45 10.48 0.76
C GLY A 174 -0.10 10.33 1.47
N ASP A 175 0.37 9.10 1.70
CA ASP A 175 1.62 8.78 2.38
C ASP A 175 2.65 8.08 1.46
N VAL A 176 3.93 8.33 1.76
CA VAL A 176 5.11 7.85 1.04
C VAL A 176 5.93 6.79 1.81
N HIS A 177 5.60 6.50 3.07
CA HIS A 177 6.31 5.51 3.90
C HIS A 177 5.34 4.60 4.71
N PRO A 178 4.35 3.94 4.06
CA PRO A 178 3.26 3.27 4.78
C PRO A 178 3.78 2.20 5.73
N ASP A 179 3.27 2.17 6.95
CA ASP A 179 3.58 1.15 7.96
C ASP A 179 2.61 -0.04 7.88
N GLY A 180 1.39 0.19 7.41
CA GLY A 180 0.42 -0.84 7.06
C GLY A 180 0.76 -1.63 5.78
N ILE A 181 -0.01 -2.69 5.51
CA ILE A 181 -0.18 -3.24 4.15
C ILE A 181 -1.03 -2.29 3.30
N PHE A 182 -2.00 -1.62 3.93
CA PHE A 182 -2.77 -0.53 3.32
C PHE A 182 -2.91 0.61 4.32
N GLU A 183 -2.71 1.84 3.86
CA GLU A 183 -2.72 3.03 4.69
C GLU A 183 -3.27 4.25 3.95
N VAL A 184 -4.00 5.10 4.67
CA VAL A 184 -4.56 6.36 4.19
C VAL A 184 -4.23 7.45 5.19
N ASN A 185 -3.39 8.40 4.77
CA ASN A 185 -3.08 9.59 5.54
C ASN A 185 -3.25 10.84 4.66
N PRO A 186 -4.40 11.53 4.71
CA PRO A 186 -4.71 12.63 3.79
C PRO A 186 -4.01 13.95 4.14
N ASP A 187 -3.47 14.09 5.36
CA ASP A 187 -2.67 15.25 5.75
C ASP A 187 -1.18 14.89 5.61
N TYR A 188 -0.48 15.61 4.71
CA TYR A 188 0.91 15.41 4.28
C TYR A 188 1.99 15.53 5.39
N SER A 189 1.60 15.73 6.65
CA SER A 189 2.52 15.82 7.79
C SER A 189 2.81 14.47 8.44
N GLU A 190 4.09 14.19 8.73
CA GLU A 190 4.55 13.01 9.47
C GLU A 190 4.00 12.93 10.93
N ASP A 191 3.28 13.95 11.39
CA ASP A 191 2.67 14.10 12.73
C ASP A 191 1.13 13.92 12.74
N SER A 192 0.47 13.88 11.57
CA SER A 192 -0.98 13.63 11.47
C SER A 192 -1.24 12.12 11.49
N GLY A 193 -1.51 11.57 12.68
CA GLY A 193 -1.70 10.13 12.88
C GLY A 193 -2.75 9.48 11.98
N ASP A 194 -2.40 8.32 11.46
CA ASP A 194 -3.01 7.55 10.37
C ASP A 194 -4.55 7.47 10.47
N GLU A 195 -5.25 8.03 9.46
CA GLU A 195 -6.72 8.05 9.45
C GLU A 195 -7.30 6.66 9.25
N PHE A 196 -6.67 5.83 8.41
CA PHE A 196 -6.99 4.41 8.28
C PHE A 196 -5.73 3.59 7.99
N VAL A 197 -5.47 2.56 8.78
CA VAL A 197 -4.33 1.64 8.59
C VAL A 197 -4.77 0.18 8.74
N VAL A 198 -4.21 -0.69 7.90
CA VAL A 198 -4.34 -2.15 8.01
C VAL A 198 -2.94 -2.74 8.14
N THR A 199 -2.58 -3.23 9.33
CA THR A 199 -1.20 -3.65 9.63
C THR A 199 -0.80 -4.96 8.93
N THR A 200 0.49 -5.27 8.95
CA THR A 200 1.03 -6.57 8.49
C THR A 200 0.53 -7.77 9.29
N THR A 201 -0.07 -7.56 10.47
CA THR A 201 -0.73 -8.60 11.28
C THR A 201 -2.24 -8.70 11.02
N GLY A 202 -2.79 -7.86 10.12
CA GLY A 202 -4.23 -7.80 9.84
C GLY A 202 -5.05 -7.04 10.89
N SER A 203 -4.42 -6.26 11.77
CA SER A 203 -5.11 -5.34 12.67
C SER A 203 -5.55 -4.09 11.91
N VAL A 204 -6.69 -3.51 12.28
CA VAL A 204 -7.27 -2.33 11.62
C VAL A 204 -7.33 -1.15 12.59
N GLY A 205 -6.73 -0.03 12.20
CA GLY A 205 -6.77 1.24 12.93
C GLY A 205 -7.60 2.30 12.21
N ILE A 206 -8.34 3.11 12.97
CA ILE A 206 -9.01 4.33 12.48
C ILE A 206 -8.60 5.50 13.39
N LYS A 207 -7.86 6.47 12.84
CA LYS A 207 -7.26 7.62 13.57
C LYS A 207 -6.33 7.20 14.72
N THR A 208 -5.71 6.03 14.57
CA THR A 208 -4.81 5.41 15.55
C THR A 208 -4.05 4.25 14.91
N PHE A 209 -2.77 4.09 15.24
CA PHE A 209 -2.05 2.86 14.98
C PHE A 209 -2.58 1.76 15.94
N PRO A 210 -3.05 0.59 15.44
CA PRO A 210 -3.95 -0.24 16.22
C PRO A 210 -3.26 -1.13 17.25
N THR A 211 -3.67 -0.97 18.51
CA THR A 211 -3.20 -1.79 19.66
C THR A 211 -4.01 -3.08 19.84
N ALA A 212 -5.15 -3.20 19.16
CA ALA A 212 -6.03 -4.37 19.11
C ALA A 212 -6.34 -4.78 17.65
N THR A 213 -7.10 -5.86 17.44
CA THR A 213 -7.49 -6.29 16.08
C THR A 213 -8.34 -5.25 15.33
N LEU A 214 -9.14 -4.47 16.07
CA LEU A 214 -9.81 -3.27 15.58
C LEU A 214 -9.67 -2.20 16.66
N ASP A 215 -9.07 -1.07 16.30
CA ASP A 215 -8.82 0.07 17.19
C ASP A 215 -9.36 1.35 16.53
N VAL A 216 -10.11 2.17 17.27
CA VAL A 216 -10.86 3.30 16.70
C VAL A 216 -10.86 4.49 17.65
N ASN A 217 -10.08 5.51 17.30
CA ASN A 217 -10.04 6.79 18.00
C ASN A 217 -11.17 7.70 17.50
N GLY A 218 -12.41 7.40 17.89
CA GLY A 218 -13.57 8.17 17.45
C GLY A 218 -14.93 7.57 17.81
N THR A 219 -16.00 8.11 17.21
CA THR A 219 -17.38 7.64 17.44
C THR A 219 -17.77 6.54 16.45
N ILE A 220 -17.77 5.28 16.89
CA ILE A 220 -18.37 4.18 16.13
C ILE A 220 -19.91 4.33 16.14
N ARG A 221 -20.54 4.33 14.96
CA ARG A 221 -22.02 4.32 14.82
C ARG A 221 -22.49 3.05 14.13
N VAL A 222 -22.80 2.01 14.91
CA VAL A 222 -23.35 0.75 14.39
C VAL A 222 -24.84 0.92 14.07
N ARG A 223 -25.27 0.49 12.88
CA ARG A 223 -26.69 0.37 12.49
C ARG A 223 -26.98 -1.08 12.10
N VAL A 224 -27.85 -1.75 12.87
CA VAL A 224 -28.29 -3.13 12.62
C VAL A 224 -29.80 -3.18 12.42
N GLY A 225 -30.26 -4.00 11.48
CA GLY A 225 -31.69 -4.31 11.27
C GLY A 225 -32.21 -5.46 12.14
N GLY A 226 -31.53 -5.76 13.25
CA GLY A 226 -31.72 -6.94 14.09
C GLY A 226 -30.76 -6.93 15.27
N ALA A 227 -30.37 -8.10 15.78
CA ALA A 227 -29.43 -8.22 16.91
C ALA A 227 -27.96 -8.01 16.48
N MET A 228 -27.19 -7.30 17.31
CA MET A 228 -25.73 -7.34 17.28
C MET A 228 -25.25 -8.47 18.21
N ASN A 229 -24.68 -9.52 17.65
CA ASN A 229 -24.18 -10.66 18.43
C ASN A 229 -22.72 -10.43 18.82
N ILE A 230 -22.43 -10.46 20.12
CA ILE A 230 -21.06 -10.51 20.66
C ILE A 230 -20.86 -11.91 21.26
N THR A 231 -19.82 -12.62 20.85
CA THR A 231 -19.64 -14.06 21.16
C THR A 231 -18.37 -14.32 21.97
N GLY A 232 -18.52 -14.99 23.12
CA GLY A 232 -17.44 -15.43 24.00
C GLY A 232 -17.78 -16.76 24.69
N ILE A 233 -16.86 -17.30 25.50
CA ILE A 233 -17.06 -18.56 26.26
C ILE A 233 -17.94 -18.31 27.49
N LEU A 234 -17.66 -17.21 28.19
CA LEU A 234 -18.57 -16.56 29.12
C LEU A 234 -18.91 -15.18 28.53
N GLY A 235 -19.75 -14.42 29.23
CA GLY A 235 -20.16 -13.10 28.78
C GLY A 235 -20.85 -12.33 29.89
N ASP A 236 -20.11 -11.37 30.46
CA ASP A 236 -20.63 -10.27 31.25
C ASP A 236 -20.41 -8.93 30.52
N VAL A 237 -21.20 -7.93 30.91
CA VAL A 237 -20.95 -6.51 30.61
C VAL A 237 -20.32 -5.90 31.85
N ALA A 238 -19.16 -5.27 31.69
CA ALA A 238 -18.35 -4.74 32.79
C ALA A 238 -17.97 -3.26 32.58
N GLU A 239 -17.64 -2.57 33.67
CA GLU A 239 -17.10 -1.20 33.64
C GLU A 239 -15.80 -1.08 34.46
N TYR A 240 -14.83 -0.31 33.96
CA TYR A 240 -13.58 -0.01 34.68
C TYR A 240 -13.80 0.96 35.86
N VAL A 241 -14.20 0.42 37.02
CA VAL A 241 -14.36 1.16 38.28
C VAL A 241 -13.04 1.37 39.01
N ALA A 242 -12.93 2.45 39.81
CA ALA A 242 -11.74 2.76 40.60
C ALA A 242 -11.66 1.91 41.88
N ILE A 243 -10.46 1.45 42.25
CA ILE A 243 -10.22 0.61 43.43
C ILE A 243 -9.26 1.32 44.40
N SER A 244 -9.65 1.49 45.67
CA SER A 244 -8.83 2.18 46.69
C SER A 244 -7.49 1.48 46.98
N ASN A 245 -7.43 0.16 46.85
CA ASN A 245 -6.17 -0.59 46.78
C ASN A 245 -6.21 -1.59 45.62
N SER A 246 -5.86 -1.14 44.42
CA SER A 246 -5.89 -1.96 43.20
C SER A 246 -4.91 -3.14 43.20
N SER A 247 -3.95 -3.17 44.14
CA SER A 247 -2.96 -4.25 44.26
C SER A 247 -3.50 -5.48 45.00
N SER A 248 -4.45 -5.30 45.92
CA SER A 248 -5.08 -6.40 46.66
C SER A 248 -6.27 -7.04 45.92
N VAL A 249 -6.77 -6.41 44.85
CA VAL A 249 -7.98 -6.83 44.13
C VAL A 249 -7.64 -7.45 42.78
N LYS A 250 -8.16 -8.65 42.54
CA LYS A 250 -7.90 -9.52 41.38
C LYS A 250 -9.23 -9.92 40.72
N LYS A 251 -9.17 -10.60 39.57
CA LYS A 251 -10.36 -11.23 38.98
C LYS A 251 -11.02 -12.20 39.96
N ALA A 252 -12.34 -12.36 39.79
CA ALA A 252 -13.24 -13.16 40.62
C ALA A 252 -13.36 -12.72 42.10
N ASP A 253 -12.72 -11.62 42.52
CA ASP A 253 -12.96 -11.02 43.84
C ASP A 253 -14.31 -10.28 43.88
N VAL A 254 -15.05 -10.48 44.96
CA VAL A 254 -16.23 -9.69 45.32
C VAL A 254 -15.77 -8.36 45.95
N VAL A 255 -16.39 -7.26 45.53
CA VAL A 255 -16.08 -5.90 46.01
C VAL A 255 -17.30 -5.18 46.58
N VAL A 256 -17.04 -4.25 47.48
CA VAL A 256 -18.01 -3.32 48.07
C VAL A 256 -17.65 -1.89 47.71
N ILE A 257 -18.62 -0.99 47.68
CA ILE A 257 -18.41 0.46 47.56
C ILE A 257 -17.61 0.93 48.78
N ASP A 258 -16.54 1.70 48.55
CA ASP A 258 -15.73 2.26 49.62
C ASP A 258 -16.43 3.51 50.20
N SER A 259 -17.08 3.34 51.35
CA SER A 259 -17.81 4.43 52.02
C SER A 259 -16.92 5.60 52.48
N GLN A 260 -15.59 5.46 52.44
CA GLN A 260 -14.63 6.51 52.79
C GLN A 260 -14.04 7.21 51.56
N ASN A 261 -14.17 6.62 50.35
CA ASN A 261 -13.59 7.14 49.11
C ASN A 261 -14.66 7.18 48.01
N ALA A 262 -15.23 8.35 47.75
CA ALA A 262 -16.32 8.52 46.79
C ALA A 262 -15.96 8.03 45.38
N GLY A 263 -16.81 7.18 44.80
CA GLY A 263 -16.61 6.59 43.46
C GLY A 263 -15.59 5.44 43.41
N HIS A 264 -15.06 5.00 44.56
CA HIS A 264 -14.16 3.85 44.65
C HIS A 264 -14.86 2.60 45.20
N PHE A 265 -14.24 1.45 44.91
CA PHE A 265 -14.58 0.15 45.49
C PHE A 265 -13.38 -0.42 46.26
N THR A 266 -13.66 -1.35 47.18
CA THR A 266 -12.67 -2.08 47.96
C THR A 266 -13.08 -3.54 48.14
N LEU A 267 -12.17 -4.39 48.60
CA LEU A 267 -12.37 -5.83 48.74
C LEU A 267 -13.44 -6.14 49.81
N SER A 268 -14.48 -6.92 49.49
CA SER A 268 -15.55 -7.22 50.45
C SER A 268 -15.02 -8.05 51.63
N ASN A 269 -15.25 -7.61 52.88
CA ASN A 269 -14.66 -8.26 54.07
C ASN A 269 -15.65 -8.48 55.23
N LYS A 270 -16.96 -8.48 54.96
CA LYS A 270 -18.03 -8.65 55.96
C LYS A 270 -19.16 -9.53 55.42
N PRO A 271 -19.70 -10.44 56.23
CA PRO A 271 -20.94 -11.16 55.92
C PRO A 271 -22.13 -10.21 55.68
N TYR A 272 -22.79 -10.39 54.53
CA TYR A 272 -23.96 -9.60 54.12
C TYR A 272 -23.70 -8.08 54.16
N ASP A 273 -22.70 -7.60 53.44
CA ASP A 273 -22.45 -6.16 53.31
C ASP A 273 -23.41 -5.56 52.25
N PRO A 274 -24.35 -4.66 52.62
CA PRO A 274 -25.28 -4.05 51.67
C PRO A 274 -24.60 -3.05 50.73
N LEU A 275 -23.30 -2.78 50.90
CA LEU A 275 -22.50 -1.99 49.97
C LEU A 275 -21.90 -2.83 48.82
N VAL A 276 -22.28 -4.10 48.67
CA VAL A 276 -21.76 -4.98 47.62
C VAL A 276 -21.99 -4.40 46.22
N GLY A 277 -20.90 -4.22 45.47
CA GLY A 277 -20.90 -3.67 44.11
C GLY A 277 -20.98 -4.74 43.02
N GLY A 278 -20.55 -5.97 43.32
CA GLY A 278 -20.49 -7.07 42.35
C GLY A 278 -19.15 -7.80 42.40
N VAL A 279 -18.76 -8.39 41.26
CA VAL A 279 -17.57 -9.22 41.10
C VAL A 279 -16.62 -8.61 40.08
N ILE A 280 -15.32 -8.60 40.36
CA ILE A 280 -14.31 -8.18 39.39
C ILE A 280 -14.18 -9.22 38.28
N SER A 281 -14.47 -8.79 37.06
CA SER A 281 -14.45 -9.63 35.87
C SER A 281 -13.03 -9.96 35.41
N ASN A 282 -12.93 -10.80 34.38
CA ASN A 282 -11.71 -11.00 33.61
C ASN A 282 -11.86 -10.27 32.27
N GLU A 283 -11.01 -9.27 32.03
CA GLU A 283 -11.01 -8.44 30.81
C GLU A 283 -10.89 -9.26 29.50
N ASN A 284 -10.36 -10.49 29.58
CA ASN A 284 -10.25 -11.43 28.45
C ASN A 284 -11.45 -12.41 28.32
N GLN A 285 -12.53 -12.22 29.10
CA GLN A 285 -13.74 -13.06 29.08
C GLN A 285 -15.05 -12.26 29.07
N ALA A 286 -15.03 -10.99 29.48
CA ALA A 286 -16.18 -10.10 29.34
C ALA A 286 -16.54 -9.88 27.86
N ALA A 287 -17.83 -9.80 27.55
CA ALA A 287 -18.30 -9.53 26.20
C ALA A 287 -18.19 -8.04 25.84
N LEU A 288 -18.31 -7.16 26.84
CA LEU A 288 -18.12 -5.72 26.69
C LEU A 288 -17.52 -5.16 27.97
N VAL A 289 -16.41 -4.42 27.84
CA VAL A 289 -15.82 -3.64 28.94
C VAL A 289 -15.90 -2.16 28.60
N ILE A 290 -16.45 -1.37 29.51
CA ILE A 290 -16.76 0.05 29.33
C ILE A 290 -15.79 0.92 30.14
N GLY A 291 -15.45 2.09 29.59
CA GLY A 291 -14.57 3.07 30.23
C GLY A 291 -13.09 2.83 29.97
N VAL A 292 -12.26 3.82 30.33
CA VAL A 292 -10.81 3.78 30.06
C VAL A 292 -10.08 2.93 31.12
N PRO A 293 -9.25 1.95 30.72
CA PRO A 293 -8.42 1.18 31.64
C PRO A 293 -7.37 2.05 32.33
N SER A 294 -7.03 1.74 33.59
CA SER A 294 -5.88 2.35 34.27
C SER A 294 -5.35 1.45 35.39
N LYS A 295 -4.12 1.71 35.86
CA LYS A 295 -3.45 0.97 36.95
C LYS A 295 -4.29 0.86 38.24
N ASN A 296 -5.19 1.81 38.47
CA ASN A 296 -6.02 1.87 39.67
C ASN A 296 -7.48 1.46 39.42
N LYS A 297 -7.81 1.02 38.20
CA LYS A 297 -9.15 0.55 37.81
C LYS A 297 -9.18 -0.97 37.61
N LYS A 298 -10.37 -1.57 37.73
CA LYS A 298 -10.65 -2.99 37.43
C LYS A 298 -12.03 -3.11 36.77
N PRO A 299 -12.25 -4.07 35.87
CA PRO A 299 -13.57 -4.30 35.28
C PRO A 299 -14.50 -4.93 36.33
N LEU A 300 -15.56 -4.23 36.70
CA LEU A 300 -16.63 -4.73 37.57
C LEU A 300 -17.76 -5.29 36.70
N ALA A 301 -18.13 -6.56 36.88
CA ALA A 301 -19.24 -7.18 36.17
C ALA A 301 -20.58 -6.59 36.63
N LEU A 302 -21.29 -5.91 35.72
CA LEU A 302 -22.57 -5.24 35.96
C LEU A 302 -23.77 -6.18 35.72
N ALA A 303 -23.66 -7.05 34.72
CA ALA A 303 -24.68 -8.03 34.35
C ALA A 303 -24.06 -9.19 33.53
N GLY A 304 -24.66 -10.37 33.58
CA GLY A 304 -24.24 -11.54 32.80
C GLY A 304 -23.50 -12.61 33.63
N GLN A 305 -22.71 -13.45 32.96
CA GLN A 305 -22.03 -14.60 33.58
C GLN A 305 -20.56 -14.32 33.84
N VAL A 306 -20.13 -14.43 35.09
CA VAL A 306 -18.75 -14.16 35.53
C VAL A 306 -18.25 -15.26 36.47
N LYS A 307 -16.94 -15.45 36.58
CA LYS A 307 -16.32 -16.27 37.63
C LYS A 307 -16.24 -15.50 38.94
N CYS A 308 -16.61 -16.13 40.05
CA CYS A 308 -16.62 -15.57 41.39
C CYS A 308 -15.95 -16.52 42.38
N LYS A 309 -15.11 -15.97 43.27
CA LYS A 309 -14.58 -16.72 44.42
C LYS A 309 -15.68 -16.92 45.44
N VAL A 310 -15.79 -18.12 45.97
CA VAL A 310 -16.82 -18.48 46.94
C VAL A 310 -16.29 -19.41 48.03
N THR A 311 -16.87 -19.30 49.23
CA THR A 311 -16.58 -20.14 50.39
C THR A 311 -17.84 -20.79 50.94
N THR A 312 -17.71 -22.01 51.47
CA THR A 312 -18.81 -22.74 52.13
C THR A 312 -18.99 -22.36 53.60
N GLU A 313 -18.70 -21.11 53.98
CA GLU A 313 -18.90 -20.56 55.34
C GLU A 313 -20.35 -20.78 55.81
N ASN A 314 -21.33 -20.43 54.97
CA ASN A 314 -22.76 -20.71 55.18
C ASN A 314 -23.21 -22.11 54.71
N GLY A 315 -22.29 -23.06 54.62
CA GLY A 315 -22.50 -24.41 54.09
C GLY A 315 -22.36 -24.53 52.57
N PRO A 316 -22.59 -25.73 52.01
CA PRO A 316 -22.38 -26.02 50.58
C PRO A 316 -23.24 -25.15 49.65
N ILE A 317 -22.69 -24.81 48.49
CA ILE A 317 -23.36 -24.04 47.43
C ILE A 317 -23.85 -25.00 46.35
N ASN A 318 -25.13 -24.88 45.98
CA ASN A 318 -25.78 -25.63 44.91
C ASN A 318 -26.09 -24.71 43.73
N ILE A 319 -26.29 -25.29 42.54
CA ILE A 319 -26.77 -24.55 41.37
C ILE A 319 -28.13 -23.92 41.71
N GLY A 320 -28.26 -22.62 41.48
CA GLY A 320 -29.45 -21.84 41.80
C GLY A 320 -29.46 -21.19 43.19
N ASP A 321 -28.51 -21.49 44.09
CA ASP A 321 -28.38 -20.79 45.37
C ASP A 321 -28.06 -19.30 45.17
N MET A 322 -28.63 -18.44 46.01
CA MET A 322 -28.32 -17.00 46.03
C MET A 322 -27.03 -16.74 46.80
N LEU A 323 -26.24 -15.76 46.36
CA LEU A 323 -24.92 -15.46 46.90
C LEU A 323 -24.84 -14.03 47.47
N THR A 324 -24.05 -13.90 48.53
CA THR A 324 -23.81 -12.71 49.35
C THR A 324 -22.31 -12.60 49.66
N THR A 325 -21.81 -11.44 50.08
CA THR A 325 -20.44 -11.33 50.65
C THR A 325 -20.26 -12.24 51.87
N SER A 326 -19.05 -12.80 52.04
CA SER A 326 -18.64 -13.65 53.17
C SER A 326 -17.76 -12.90 54.18
N SER A 327 -17.27 -13.58 55.22
CA SER A 327 -16.21 -13.05 56.11
C SER A 327 -14.81 -13.08 55.47
N LEU A 328 -14.59 -13.94 54.48
CA LEU A 328 -13.30 -14.10 53.81
C LEU A 328 -13.10 -13.00 52.75
N PRO A 329 -12.02 -12.20 52.81
CA PRO A 329 -11.86 -11.04 51.93
C PRO A 329 -11.89 -11.39 50.43
N GLY A 330 -12.86 -10.85 49.72
CA GLY A 330 -13.07 -11.06 48.28
C GLY A 330 -13.95 -12.25 47.89
N TYR A 331 -14.51 -12.99 48.86
CA TYR A 331 -15.28 -14.20 48.57
C TYR A 331 -16.77 -14.00 48.83
N ALA A 332 -17.61 -14.60 47.99
CA ALA A 332 -19.02 -14.78 48.27
C ALA A 332 -19.27 -16.04 49.11
N MET A 333 -20.48 -16.17 49.64
CA MET A 333 -21.00 -17.39 50.24
C MET A 333 -22.50 -17.52 49.96
N ARG A 334 -23.08 -18.68 50.24
CA ARG A 334 -24.52 -18.91 50.17
C ARG A 334 -25.27 -17.94 51.10
N ALA A 335 -26.29 -17.25 50.58
CA ALA A 335 -27.19 -16.43 51.38
C ALA A 335 -28.19 -17.30 52.16
N THR A 336 -28.37 -17.00 53.45
CA THR A 336 -29.24 -17.73 54.39
C THR A 336 -30.04 -16.76 55.24
N PHE A 337 -31.33 -17.05 55.46
CA PHE A 337 -32.22 -16.21 56.25
C PHE A 337 -32.43 -16.77 57.66
N LEU A 338 -32.68 -15.87 58.61
CA LEU A 338 -33.11 -16.22 59.96
C LEU A 338 -34.59 -16.65 59.92
N ASP A 339 -34.89 -17.75 60.62
CA ASP A 339 -36.23 -18.33 60.66
C ASP A 339 -37.15 -17.55 61.62
N ILE A 340 -38.14 -16.87 61.06
CA ILE A 340 -39.13 -16.05 61.79
C ILE A 340 -39.91 -16.84 62.86
N ASN A 341 -40.06 -18.16 62.68
CA ASN A 341 -40.82 -19.03 63.59
C ASN A 341 -40.04 -19.33 64.89
N LYS A 342 -38.78 -18.95 64.99
CA LYS A 342 -37.94 -19.12 66.20
C LYS A 342 -38.04 -17.94 67.17
N ALA A 343 -38.69 -16.85 66.79
CA ALA A 343 -38.88 -15.68 67.65
C ALA A 343 -39.75 -16.03 68.87
N LYS A 344 -39.22 -15.82 70.08
CA LYS A 344 -39.90 -16.03 71.36
C LYS A 344 -40.61 -14.77 71.86
N SER A 345 -40.40 -13.64 71.18
CA SER A 345 -41.01 -12.35 71.49
C SER A 345 -41.21 -11.51 70.24
N PHE A 346 -42.10 -10.50 70.32
CA PHE A 346 -42.32 -9.54 69.25
C PHE A 346 -41.04 -8.73 68.90
N GLU A 347 -40.19 -8.44 69.88
CA GLU A 347 -38.93 -7.71 69.66
C GLU A 347 -37.89 -8.59 68.94
N GLU A 348 -37.79 -9.86 69.30
CA GLU A 348 -36.96 -10.83 68.58
C GLU A 348 -37.45 -11.01 67.13
N LEU A 349 -38.77 -11.01 66.90
CA LEU A 349 -39.35 -11.04 65.56
C LEU A 349 -38.98 -9.79 64.74
N LYS A 350 -39.06 -8.58 65.32
CA LYS A 350 -38.59 -7.35 64.64
C LYS A 350 -37.11 -7.45 64.25
N ASN A 351 -36.25 -7.90 65.17
CA ASN A 351 -34.81 -8.02 64.94
C ASN A 351 -34.50 -9.04 63.83
N ILE A 352 -35.19 -10.18 63.83
CA ILE A 352 -35.09 -11.19 62.76
C ILE A 352 -35.55 -10.62 61.41
N LEU A 353 -36.64 -9.85 61.38
CA LEU A 353 -37.14 -9.21 60.15
C LEU A 353 -36.17 -8.13 59.63
N ALA A 354 -35.63 -7.29 60.51
CA ALA A 354 -34.68 -6.23 60.15
C ALA A 354 -33.36 -6.80 59.59
N GLU A 355 -32.78 -7.81 60.25
CA GLU A 355 -31.60 -8.52 59.73
C GLU A 355 -31.93 -9.28 58.43
N ASN A 356 -33.10 -9.91 58.29
CA ASN A 356 -33.49 -10.54 57.03
C ASN A 356 -33.65 -9.53 55.87
N ILE A 357 -34.07 -8.29 56.15
CA ILE A 357 -34.06 -7.20 55.16
C ILE A 357 -32.60 -6.83 54.81
N ARG A 358 -31.74 -6.65 55.81
CA ARG A 358 -30.29 -6.39 55.61
C ARG A 358 -29.63 -7.44 54.73
N ARG A 359 -29.93 -8.73 54.98
CA ARG A 359 -29.42 -9.86 54.20
C ARG A 359 -29.92 -9.89 52.76
N ARG A 360 -31.17 -9.48 52.50
CA ARG A 360 -31.70 -9.39 51.12
C ARG A 360 -30.99 -8.32 50.30
N MET A 361 -30.65 -7.18 50.91
CA MET A 361 -29.94 -6.09 50.23
C MET A 361 -28.47 -6.43 49.90
N ALA A 362 -27.91 -7.50 50.47
CA ALA A 362 -26.54 -7.95 50.19
C ALA A 362 -26.45 -9.13 49.19
N ILE A 363 -27.57 -9.52 48.56
CA ILE A 363 -27.60 -10.55 47.51
C ILE A 363 -27.30 -9.89 46.16
N PHE A 364 -26.28 -10.39 45.47
CA PHE A 364 -25.80 -9.81 44.20
C PHE A 364 -25.70 -10.82 43.04
N ALA A 365 -25.76 -12.12 43.32
CA ALA A 365 -25.57 -13.16 42.30
C ALA A 365 -26.30 -14.47 42.64
N LYS A 366 -26.38 -15.36 41.63
CA LYS A 366 -26.88 -16.73 41.71
C LYS A 366 -25.84 -17.72 41.18
N ALA A 367 -25.60 -18.79 41.92
CA ALA A 367 -24.63 -19.82 41.54
C ALA A 367 -25.08 -20.61 40.30
N LEU A 368 -24.18 -20.79 39.32
CA LEU A 368 -24.38 -21.64 38.13
C LEU A 368 -23.60 -22.96 38.22
N GLU A 369 -22.56 -23.01 39.05
CA GLU A 369 -21.78 -24.20 39.40
C GLU A 369 -21.82 -24.43 40.92
N PRO A 370 -21.76 -25.67 41.41
CA PRO A 370 -21.80 -25.98 42.84
C PRO A 370 -20.41 -25.93 43.51
N LEU A 371 -20.38 -25.73 44.83
CA LEU A 371 -19.19 -25.98 45.67
C LEU A 371 -19.57 -26.78 46.92
N ALA A 372 -19.04 -28.00 47.03
CA ALA A 372 -19.39 -28.93 48.10
C ALA A 372 -18.76 -28.60 49.47
N LYS A 373 -17.50 -28.13 49.49
CA LYS A 373 -16.77 -27.81 50.73
C LYS A 373 -15.58 -26.89 50.44
N GLY A 374 -15.28 -25.98 51.37
CA GLY A 374 -14.07 -25.18 51.39
C GLY A 374 -14.21 -23.91 50.55
N GLU A 375 -13.20 -23.66 49.73
CA GLU A 375 -13.06 -22.48 48.87
C GLU A 375 -12.94 -22.89 47.41
N GLY A 376 -13.39 -22.03 46.48
CA GLY A 376 -13.24 -22.26 45.04
C GLY A 376 -13.64 -21.05 44.20
N GLU A 377 -13.46 -21.17 42.88
CA GLU A 377 -13.92 -20.19 41.89
C GLU A 377 -15.02 -20.84 41.02
N ILE A 378 -16.25 -20.32 41.09
CA ILE A 378 -17.42 -20.86 40.39
C ILE A 378 -18.00 -19.85 39.40
N SER A 379 -18.69 -20.33 38.37
CA SER A 379 -19.53 -19.49 37.50
C SER A 379 -20.77 -19.02 38.26
N VAL A 380 -21.06 -17.73 38.16
CA VAL A 380 -22.27 -17.11 38.74
C VAL A 380 -22.95 -16.24 37.69
N LEU A 381 -24.28 -16.16 37.77
CA LEU A 381 -25.04 -15.12 37.10
C LEU A 381 -25.09 -13.91 38.04
N ILE A 382 -24.69 -12.74 37.57
CA ILE A 382 -24.93 -11.48 38.28
C ILE A 382 -26.44 -11.22 38.30
N THR A 383 -26.98 -11.01 39.50
CA THR A 383 -28.41 -10.76 39.77
C THR A 383 -28.56 -9.56 40.71
N SER A 384 -27.87 -8.48 40.39
CA SER A 384 -28.06 -7.16 40.99
C SER A 384 -29.55 -6.76 40.92
N PRO A 385 -30.12 -6.20 42.00
CA PRO A 385 -31.51 -5.74 42.03
C PRO A 385 -31.74 -4.44 41.24
#